data_AF-A0A0C2CTC6-F1
#
_entry.id   AF-A0A0C2CTC6-F1
#
_cell.length_a   1.000
_cell.length_b   1.000
_cell.length_c   1.000
_cell.angle_alpha   90.00
_cell.angle_beta   90.00
_cell.angle_gamma   90.00
#
_symmetry.space_group_name_H-M   'P 1'
#
loop_
_entity.id
_entity.type
_entity.pdbx_description
1 polymer ?
#
loop_
_entity_poly.entity_id
_entity_poly.type
_entity_poly.pdbx_seq_one_letter_code
_entity_poly.pdbx_strand_id
1 'polypeptide(L)'
;MNELNKWWGEARKYGMTDSQNRYIKDDMQGSMEDWANIPYLVKMANGKNTKIGCSYNKIKSATVFLCAYDDNAVKDEKVIYERGESCKKDQDCTTYQGSKCGGSGLCKGTPEPGYKQKGRRFF
;
A
#
# COMPACT_ATOMS: atom_id res chain seq x y z
N MET A 1 -19.01 1.23 9.17
CA MET A 1 -18.23 1.07 7.92
C MET A 1 -16.83 0.67 8.34
N ASN A 2 -16.37 -0.54 8.01
CA ASN A 2 -15.15 -1.13 8.57
C ASN A 2 -14.20 -1.66 7.46
N GLU A 3 -14.30 -1.13 6.25
CA GLU A 3 -13.64 -1.67 5.05
C GLU A 3 -12.11 -1.73 5.19
N LEU A 4 -11.50 -0.69 5.79
CA LEU A 4 -10.05 -0.69 6.06
C LEU A 4 -9.61 -1.87 6.93
N ASN A 5 -10.38 -2.21 7.96
CA ASN A 5 -10.07 -3.34 8.84
C ASN A 5 -10.34 -4.68 8.16
N LYS A 6 -11.28 -4.75 7.20
CA LYS A 6 -11.49 -5.95 6.39
C LYS A 6 -10.29 -6.19 5.47
N TRP A 7 -9.90 -5.18 4.70
CA TRP A 7 -8.73 -5.26 3.82
C TRP A 7 -7.46 -5.61 4.61
N TRP A 8 -7.23 -4.95 5.75
CA TRP A 8 -6.09 -5.27 6.62
C TRP A 8 -6.19 -6.66 7.26
N GLY A 9 -7.41 -7.12 7.53
CA GLY A 9 -7.71 -8.41 8.13
C GLY A 9 -7.27 -9.61 7.28
N GLU A 10 -7.15 -9.45 5.96
CA GLU A 10 -6.67 -10.50 5.06
C GLU A 10 -5.28 -11.01 5.45
N ALA A 11 -4.40 -10.13 5.97
CA ALA A 11 -3.07 -10.52 6.45
C ALA A 11 -3.14 -11.51 7.62
N ARG A 12 -4.17 -11.39 8.47
CA ARG A 12 -4.38 -12.32 9.60
C ARG A 12 -4.95 -13.66 9.14
N LYS A 13 -5.71 -13.66 8.05
CA LYS A 13 -6.39 -14.85 7.52
C LYS A 13 -5.44 -15.75 6.73
N TYR A 14 -4.62 -15.16 5.87
CA TYR A 14 -3.71 -15.90 4.97
C TYR A 14 -2.27 -15.94 5.46
N GLY A 15 -1.88 -14.98 6.30
CA GLY A 15 -0.48 -14.75 6.62
C GLY A 15 0.28 -14.12 5.44
N MET A 16 1.33 -13.38 5.78
CA MET A 16 2.37 -13.01 4.82
C MET A 16 3.53 -14.00 4.98
N THR A 17 3.38 -15.17 4.37
CA THR A 17 4.23 -16.35 4.61
C THR A 17 5.58 -16.27 3.89
N ASP A 18 5.69 -15.48 2.82
CA ASP A 18 6.94 -15.33 2.09
C ASP A 18 8.04 -14.66 2.96
N SER A 19 9.20 -15.31 2.99
CA SER A 19 10.38 -14.88 3.75
C SER A 19 10.99 -13.56 3.28
N GLN A 20 10.50 -12.98 2.17
CA GLN A 20 10.85 -11.65 1.66
C GLN A 20 9.64 -10.69 1.62
N ASN A 21 8.48 -11.06 2.19
CA ASN A 21 7.24 -10.28 2.18
C ASN A 21 6.79 -9.93 0.75
N ARG A 22 7.03 -10.84 -0.19
CA ARG A 22 6.51 -10.72 -1.55
C ARG A 22 5.04 -11.05 -1.58
N TYR A 23 4.33 -10.37 -2.48
CA TYR A 23 3.00 -10.78 -2.89
C TYR A 23 3.14 -12.01 -3.79
N ILE A 24 2.88 -13.20 -3.25
CA ILE A 24 2.80 -14.43 -4.05
C ILE A 24 1.34 -14.67 -4.35
N LYS A 25 0.97 -14.49 -5.62
CA LYS A 25 -0.42 -14.58 -6.07
C LYS A 25 -1.03 -15.93 -5.72
N ASP A 26 -0.26 -17.00 -5.87
CA ASP A 26 -0.68 -18.39 -5.64
C ASP A 26 -0.89 -18.72 -4.15
N ASP A 27 -0.07 -18.14 -3.26
CA ASP A 27 -0.19 -18.35 -1.82
C ASP A 27 -1.34 -17.54 -1.20
N MET A 28 -1.77 -16.48 -1.89
CA MET A 28 -2.86 -15.61 -1.46
C MET A 28 -4.16 -15.87 -2.24
N GLN A 29 -4.30 -17.03 -2.90
CA GLN A 29 -5.58 -17.39 -3.55
C GLN A 29 -6.60 -17.87 -2.51
N GLY A 30 -7.61 -17.04 -2.25
CA GLY A 30 -8.75 -17.35 -1.37
C GLY A 30 -10.07 -17.44 -2.12
N SER A 31 -11.18 -17.24 -1.40
CA SER A 31 -12.54 -17.14 -1.95
C SER A 31 -12.74 -15.91 -2.85
N MET A 32 -13.94 -15.80 -3.44
CA MET A 32 -14.32 -14.65 -4.26
C MET A 32 -14.45 -13.32 -3.47
N GLU A 33 -14.33 -13.28 -2.15
CA GLU A 33 -14.17 -12.01 -1.44
C GLU A 33 -12.70 -11.66 -1.21
N ASP A 34 -11.87 -12.69 -1.12
CA ASP A 34 -10.45 -12.58 -0.80
C ASP A 34 -9.66 -12.02 -2.00
N TRP A 35 -10.00 -12.42 -3.24
CA TRP A 35 -9.39 -11.81 -4.45
C TRP A 35 -9.65 -10.31 -4.57
N ALA A 36 -10.77 -9.82 -4.01
CA ALA A 36 -11.12 -8.41 -4.06
C ALA A 36 -10.37 -7.62 -2.98
N ASN A 37 -10.17 -8.20 -1.79
CA ASN A 37 -9.58 -7.52 -0.63
C ASN A 37 -8.05 -7.58 -0.58
N ILE A 38 -7.43 -8.67 -1.00
CA ILE A 38 -5.97 -8.86 -0.95
C ILE A 38 -5.21 -7.78 -1.74
N PRO A 39 -5.63 -7.36 -2.95
CA PRO A 39 -4.98 -6.24 -3.63
C PRO A 39 -5.01 -4.94 -2.82
N TYR A 40 -6.04 -4.71 -1.99
CA TYR A 40 -6.07 -3.55 -1.10
C TYR A 40 -5.12 -3.70 0.09
N LEU A 41 -5.00 -4.89 0.68
CA LEU A 41 -3.99 -5.17 1.70
C LEU A 41 -2.58 -4.85 1.16
N VAL A 42 -2.24 -5.39 -0.02
CA VAL A 42 -0.92 -5.21 -0.64
C VAL A 42 -0.65 -3.72 -0.89
N LYS A 43 -1.67 -2.95 -1.30
CA LYS A 43 -1.54 -1.49 -1.48
C LYS A 43 -1.37 -0.75 -0.16
N MET A 44 -2.09 -1.15 0.90
CA MET A 44 -1.97 -0.56 2.24
C MET A 44 -0.59 -0.80 2.86
N ALA A 45 -0.03 -1.99 2.68
CA ALA A 45 1.24 -2.39 3.28
C ALA A 45 2.48 -2.04 2.42
N ASN A 46 2.30 -1.50 1.21
CA ASN A 46 3.40 -1.18 0.31
C ASN A 46 4.33 -0.11 0.91
N GLY A 47 5.53 -0.52 1.35
CA GLY A 47 6.49 0.33 2.04
C GLY A 47 7.04 1.49 1.21
N LYS A 48 6.89 1.43 -0.12
CA LYS A 48 7.30 2.51 -1.05
C LYS A 48 6.18 3.50 -1.32
N ASN A 49 4.92 3.18 -0.99
CA ASN A 49 3.81 4.08 -1.26
C ASN A 49 3.75 5.21 -0.23
N THR A 50 3.73 6.46 -0.70
CA THR A 50 3.74 7.67 0.16
C THR A 50 2.49 8.52 0.04
N LYS A 51 1.59 8.20 -0.90
CA LYS A 51 0.35 8.95 -1.12
C LYS A 51 -0.85 8.01 -1.13
N ILE A 52 -1.90 8.45 -0.46
CA ILE A 52 -3.19 7.78 -0.40
C ILE A 52 -4.28 8.84 -0.50
N GLY A 53 -5.33 8.54 -1.27
CA GLY A 53 -6.55 9.35 -1.32
C GLY A 53 -7.76 8.43 -1.22
N CYS A 54 -8.62 8.65 -0.23
CA CYS A 54 -9.82 7.84 -0.03
C CYS A 54 -11.08 8.67 -0.23
N SER A 55 -12.13 8.03 -0.71
CA SER A 55 -13.47 8.62 -0.86
C SER A 55 -14.53 7.57 -0.60
N TYR A 56 -15.73 8.03 -0.25
CA TYR A 56 -16.89 7.17 -0.14
C TYR A 56 -18.12 7.83 -0.74
N ASN A 57 -19.04 7.00 -1.22
CA ASN A 57 -20.33 7.46 -1.70
C ASN A 57 -21.44 6.50 -1.25
N LYS A 58 -22.59 7.05 -0.90
CA LYS A 58 -23.80 6.28 -0.55
C LYS A 58 -24.67 6.17 -1.79
N ILE A 59 -24.92 4.95 -2.25
CA ILE A 59 -25.76 4.67 -3.43
C ILE A 59 -26.94 3.81 -2.97
N LYS A 60 -28.12 4.41 -2.86
CA LYS A 60 -29.33 3.77 -2.30
C LYS A 60 -29.04 3.16 -0.92
N SER A 61 -29.15 1.83 -0.79
CA SER A 61 -28.88 1.06 0.44
C SER A 61 -27.41 0.63 0.59
N ALA A 62 -26.56 0.90 -0.41
CA ALA A 62 -25.15 0.52 -0.39
C ALA A 62 -24.25 1.73 -0.07
N THR A 63 -23.09 1.47 0.53
CA THR A 63 -22.00 2.45 0.62
C THR A 63 -20.77 1.89 -0.08
N VAL A 64 -20.24 2.65 -1.04
CA VAL A 64 -19.01 2.34 -1.74
C VAL A 64 -17.89 3.14 -1.09
N PHE A 65 -16.81 2.47 -0.72
CA PHE A 65 -15.61 3.06 -0.14
C PHE A 65 -14.40 2.66 -1.00
N LEU A 66 -13.56 3.62 -1.37
CA LEU A 66 -12.42 3.39 -2.24
C LEU A 66 -11.22 4.21 -1.76
N CYS A 67 -10.04 3.60 -1.79
CA CYS A 67 -8.77 4.31 -1.66
C CYS A 67 -7.91 4.09 -2.91
N ALA A 68 -7.33 5.17 -3.41
CA ALA A 68 -6.33 5.19 -4.47
C ALA A 68 -4.94 5.43 -3.87
N TYR A 69 -3.92 4.83 -4.47
CA TYR A 69 -2.51 4.85 -4.04
C TYR A 69 -1.66 5.30 -5.24
N ASP A 70 -0.46 5.84 -5.03
CA ASP A 70 0.38 6.33 -6.16
C ASP A 70 1.01 5.14 -6.91
N ASP A 71 1.50 4.16 -6.17
CA ASP A 71 2.01 2.90 -6.72
C ASP A 71 0.87 1.89 -6.89
N ASN A 72 0.31 1.88 -8.11
CA ASN A 72 -0.95 1.20 -8.40
C ASN A 72 -0.81 -0.28 -8.81
N ALA A 73 0.40 -0.75 -9.14
CA ALA A 73 0.57 -2.08 -9.69
C ALA A 73 0.84 -3.12 -8.59
N VAL A 74 -0.17 -3.92 -8.28
CA VAL A 74 -0.01 -5.20 -7.57
C VAL A 74 0.45 -6.21 -8.62
N LYS A 75 1.74 -6.55 -8.59
CA LYS A 75 2.36 -7.54 -9.49
C LYS A 75 2.76 -8.75 -8.67
N ASP A 76 2.63 -9.93 -9.26
CA ASP A 76 3.10 -11.15 -8.64
C ASP A 76 4.61 -11.05 -8.33
N GLU A 77 5.02 -11.71 -7.26
CA GLU A 77 6.36 -11.69 -6.66
C GLU A 77 6.87 -10.30 -6.22
N LYS A 78 6.06 -9.25 -6.29
CA LYS A 78 6.46 -7.90 -5.85
C LYS A 78 6.70 -7.89 -4.35
N VAL A 79 7.88 -7.44 -3.93
CA VAL A 79 8.18 -7.15 -2.51
C VAL A 79 7.25 -6.03 -2.02
N ILE A 80 6.43 -6.33 -1.02
CA ILE A 80 5.47 -5.39 -0.44
C ILE A 80 6.20 -4.41 0.49
N TYR A 81 7.02 -4.95 1.40
CA TYR A 81 7.92 -4.19 2.26
C TYR A 81 9.17 -4.99 2.60
N GLU A 82 10.30 -4.31 2.76
CA GLU A 82 11.56 -4.95 3.10
C GLU A 82 11.56 -5.36 4.59
N ARG A 83 12.13 -6.52 4.91
CA ARG A 83 12.34 -6.92 6.31
C ARG A 83 13.43 -6.06 6.93
N GLY A 84 13.20 -5.60 8.15
CA GLY A 84 14.17 -4.84 8.90
C GLY A 84 13.59 -4.25 10.18
N GLU A 85 14.44 -3.60 10.95
CA GLU A 85 14.00 -2.75 12.05
C GLU A 85 13.32 -1.49 11.49
N SER A 86 12.37 -0.93 12.24
CA SER A 86 11.86 0.40 11.96
C SER A 86 12.99 1.44 12.01
N CYS A 87 12.86 2.53 11.25
CA CYS A 87 13.88 3.58 11.28
C CYS A 87 14.04 4.15 12.70
N LYS A 88 15.28 4.48 13.07
CA LYS A 88 15.64 5.16 14.32
C LYS A 88 16.24 6.54 14.06
N LYS A 89 16.83 6.75 12.89
CA LYS A 89 17.41 8.01 12.42
C LYS A 89 17.17 8.19 10.93
N ASP A 90 17.33 9.42 10.44
CA ASP A 90 17.08 9.78 9.04
C ASP A 90 17.86 8.91 8.04
N GLN A 91 19.08 8.51 8.38
CA GLN A 91 19.95 7.69 7.52
C GLN A 91 19.44 6.26 7.32
N ASP A 92 18.53 5.78 8.17
CA ASP A 92 17.91 4.46 7.99
C ASP A 92 16.85 4.49 6.87
N CYS A 93 16.42 5.68 6.44
CA CYS A 93 15.41 5.87 5.39
C CYS A 93 16.08 6.06 4.02
N THR A 94 16.37 4.95 3.35
CA THR A 94 17.16 4.93 2.10
C THR A 94 16.33 4.89 0.82
N THR A 95 15.02 4.62 0.91
CA THR A 95 14.15 4.44 -0.26
C THR A 95 14.08 5.67 -1.17
N TYR A 96 14.00 6.86 -0.58
CA TYR A 96 13.95 8.13 -1.31
C TYR A 96 14.98 9.10 -0.74
N GLN A 97 15.70 9.80 -1.62
CA GLN A 97 16.71 10.77 -1.21
C GLN A 97 16.09 11.87 -0.33
N GLY A 98 16.76 12.18 0.79
CA GLY A 98 16.31 13.21 1.73
C GLY A 98 15.13 12.78 2.62
N SER A 99 14.79 11.49 2.66
CA SER A 99 13.80 10.97 3.60
C SER A 99 14.23 11.18 5.05
N LYS A 100 13.24 11.37 5.92
CA LYS A 100 13.46 11.53 7.37
C LYS A 100 12.76 10.43 8.15
N CYS A 101 13.31 10.05 9.28
CA CYS A 101 12.65 9.12 10.18
C CYS A 101 11.66 9.88 11.09
N GLY A 102 10.39 9.45 11.10
CA GLY A 102 9.39 9.96 12.03
C GLY A 102 9.44 9.25 13.39
N GLY A 103 8.91 9.89 14.43
CA GLY A 103 8.86 9.30 15.79
C GLY A 103 8.05 8.00 15.92
N SER A 104 7.28 7.63 14.88
CA SER A 104 6.57 6.35 14.79
C SER A 104 7.41 5.21 14.16
N GLY A 105 8.68 5.46 13.84
CA GLY A 105 9.53 4.51 13.11
C GLY A 105 9.22 4.40 11.62
N LEU A 106 8.41 5.34 11.08
CA LEU A 106 8.07 5.41 9.66
C LEU A 106 8.91 6.46 8.95
N CYS A 107 9.39 6.11 7.76
CA CYS A 107 10.09 7.04 6.89
C CYS A 107 9.13 8.01 6.21
N LYS A 108 9.46 9.31 6.24
CA LYS A 108 8.79 10.39 5.53
C LYS A 108 9.67 10.80 4.35
N GLY A 109 9.38 10.23 3.20
CA GLY A 109 10.05 10.54 1.94
C GLY A 109 9.04 11.00 0.89
N THR A 110 9.52 11.71 -0.12
CA THR A 110 8.75 11.98 -1.33
C THR A 110 9.43 11.23 -2.48
N PRO A 111 8.71 10.34 -3.20
CA PRO A 111 9.24 9.75 -4.41
C PRO A 111 9.65 10.87 -5.34
N GLU A 112 10.84 10.75 -5.95
CA GLU A 112 11.18 11.64 -7.06
C GLU A 112 10.04 11.61 -8.08
N PRO A 113 9.74 12.71 -8.80
CA PRO A 113 8.65 12.74 -9.76
C PRO A 113 8.87 11.72 -10.88
N GLY A 114 8.44 10.48 -10.65
CA GLY A 114 8.26 9.45 -11.65
C GLY A 114 7.05 9.84 -12.49
N TYR A 115 7.28 10.71 -13.47
CA TYR A 115 6.35 10.98 -14.56
C TYR A 115 5.00 11.62 -14.19
N LYS A 116 4.94 12.69 -13.39
CA LYS A 116 3.84 13.70 -13.45
C LYS A 116 4.32 15.11 -13.13
N GLN A 117 5.32 15.61 -13.85
CA GLN A 117 5.27 17.03 -14.19
C GLN A 117 4.12 17.19 -15.17
N LYS A 118 2.96 17.63 -14.66
CA LYS A 118 1.79 17.97 -15.48
C LYS A 118 2.15 19.23 -16.27
N GLY A 119 2.90 19.05 -17.36
CA GLY A 119 3.07 20.06 -18.38
C GLY A 119 1.69 20.41 -18.94
N ARG A 120 1.24 21.61 -18.59
CA ARG A 120 0.12 22.39 -19.16
C ARG A 120 -1.26 21.70 -19.20
N ARG A 121 -2.20 22.39 -18.53
CA ARG A 121 -3.64 22.45 -18.84
C ARG A 121 -3.96 22.01 -20.27
N PHE A 122 -4.84 21.03 -20.41
CA PHE A 122 -5.75 20.98 -21.53
C PHE A 122 -7.16 21.15 -20.97
N PHE A 123 -7.82 22.18 -21.48
CA PHE A 123 -9.26 22.37 -21.44
C PHE A 123 -9.95 21.24 -22.22
#